data_AF-A0A9D0HPH0-F1
#
_entry.id   AF-A0A9D0HPH0-F1
#
_cell.length_a   1.000
_cell.length_b   1.000
_cell.length_c   1.000
_cell.angle_alpha   90.00
_cell.angle_beta   90.00
_cell.angle_gamma   90.00
#
_symmetry.space_group_name_H-M   'P 1'
#
loop_
_entity.id
_entity.type
_entity.pdbx_description
1 polymer ?
#
loop_
_entity_poly.entity_id
_entity_poly.type
_entity_poly.pdbx_seq_one_letter_code
_entity_poly.pdbx_strand_id
1 'polypeptide(L)' 'MPTASYKERLKSLPEGSNYGRYKNSRYLVTKSTLLNNRLIKLYAIELGGNDLVSGNYYGT' A
#
# COMPACT_ATOMS: atom_id res chain seq x y z
N MET A 1 7.49 -17.88 -13.55
CA MET A 1 6.33 -17.72 -12.64
C MET A 1 5.58 -16.47 -13.06
N PRO A 2 4.24 -16.47 -13.20
CA PRO A 2 3.52 -15.25 -13.51
C PRO A 2 3.71 -14.27 -12.34
N THR A 3 4.07 -13.03 -12.64
CA THR A 3 4.11 -11.96 -11.65
C THR A 3 2.67 -11.64 -11.24
N ALA A 4 2.36 -11.74 -9.95
CA ALA A 4 1.07 -11.31 -9.42
C ALA A 4 0.75 -9.90 -9.93
N SER A 5 -0.48 -9.71 -10.41
CA SER A 5 -0.97 -8.42 -10.92
C SER A 5 -0.90 -7.35 -9.83
N TYR A 6 -0.91 -6.09 -10.24
CA TYR A 6 -0.96 -4.98 -9.30
C TYR A 6 -2.15 -5.08 -8.33
N LYS A 7 -3.33 -5.49 -8.84
CA LYS A 7 -4.54 -5.71 -8.03
C LYS A 7 -4.33 -6.78 -6.95
N GLU A 8 -3.72 -7.90 -7.31
CA GLU A 8 -3.46 -9.00 -6.36
C GLU A 8 -2.46 -8.58 -5.28
N ARG A 9 -1.40 -7.85 -5.67
CA ARG A 9 -0.40 -7.32 -4.72
C ARG A 9 -0.99 -6.31 -3.74
N LEU A 10 -1.87 -5.42 -4.21
CA LEU A 10 -2.60 -4.49 -3.33
C LEU A 10 -3.49 -5.23 -2.33
N LYS A 11 -4.21 -6.25 -2.80
CA LYS A 11 -5.09 -7.05 -1.94
C LYS A 11 -4.29 -7.84 -0.91
N SER A 12 -3.13 -8.37 -1.26
CA SER A 12 -2.29 -9.17 -0.35
C SER A 12 -1.57 -8.37 0.72
N LEU A 13 -1.51 -7.03 0.62
CA LEU A 13 -0.93 -6.21 1.67
C LEU A 13 -1.75 -6.38 2.99
N PRO A 14 -1.09 -6.53 4.14
CA PRO A 14 -1.77 -6.57 5.43
C PRO A 14 -2.52 -5.27 5.71
N GLU A 15 -3.67 -5.36 6.36
CA GLU A 15 -4.39 -4.19 6.89
C GLU A 15 -3.55 -3.49 7.98
N GLY A 16 -3.76 -2.19 8.15
CA GLY A 16 -3.04 -1.37 9.13
C GLY A 16 -1.64 -0.97 8.66
N SER A 17 -0.81 -0.56 9.62
CA SER A 17 0.52 -0.01 9.37
C SER A 17 1.61 -1.07 9.41
N ASN A 18 2.44 -1.11 8.37
CA ASN A 18 3.49 -2.10 8.15
C ASN A 18 4.74 -1.43 7.54
N TYR A 19 5.90 -2.06 7.70
CA TYR A 19 7.12 -1.53 7.08
C TYR A 19 7.27 -1.99 5.63
N GLY A 20 7.51 -1.04 4.73
CA GLY A 20 7.86 -1.26 3.33
C GLY A 20 9.27 -0.78 3.01
N ARG A 21 9.79 -1.16 1.84
CA ARG A 21 11.07 -0.66 1.31
C ARG A 21 10.95 -0.31 -0.17
N TYR A 22 11.54 0.82 -0.54
CA TYR A 22 11.66 1.27 -1.92
C TYR A 22 12.93 2.11 -2.08
N LYS A 23 13.71 1.88 -3.14
CA LYS A 23 14.97 2.59 -3.45
C LYS A 23 15.89 2.83 -2.23
N ASN A 24 16.18 1.78 -1.47
CA ASN A 24 16.96 1.79 -0.22
C ASN A 24 16.35 2.52 0.98
N SER A 25 15.22 3.19 0.82
CA SER A 25 14.48 3.83 1.91
C SER A 25 13.45 2.88 2.53
N ARG A 26 13.21 3.06 3.83
CA ARG A 26 12.12 2.39 4.56
C ARG A 26 10.90 3.28 4.58
N TYR A 27 9.71 2.69 4.49
CA TYR A 27 8.45 3.40 4.55
C TYR A 27 7.58 2.81 5.66
N LEU A 28 6.82 3.65 6.35
CA LEU A 28 5.65 3.21 7.10
C LEU A 28 4.46 3.24 6.14
N VAL A 29 3.98 2.08 5.75
CA VAL A 29 2.89 1.88 4.80
C VAL A 29 1.64 1.48 5.57
N THR A 30 0.59 2.29 5.47
CA THR A 30 -0.72 2.02 6.04
C THR A 30 -1.69 1.65 4.94
N LYS A 31 -2.32 0.49 5.08
CA LYS A 31 -3.46 0.07 4.26
C LYS A 31 -4.75 0.15 5.07
N SER A 32 -5.82 0.59 4.42
CA SER A 32 -7.17 0.48 4.95
C SER A 32 -8.13 0.03 3.86
N THR A 33 -8.82 -1.07 4.09
CA THR A 33 -9.90 -1.54 3.23
C THR A 33 -11.25 -1.06 3.78
N LEU A 34 -12.01 -0.36 2.93
CA LEU A 34 -13.26 0.33 3.27
C LEU A 34 -14.37 -0.07 2.30
N LEU A 35 -15.60 0.39 2.60
CA LEU A 35 -16.78 0.23 1.73
C LEU A 35 -17.04 -1.23 1.34
N ASN A 36 -17.03 -2.15 2.32
CA ASN A 36 -17.22 -3.59 2.10
C ASN A 36 -16.28 -4.16 1.03
N ASN A 37 -14.97 -3.90 1.17
CA ASN A 37 -13.90 -4.35 0.26
C ASN A 37 -13.90 -3.72 -1.14
N ARG A 38 -14.61 -2.61 -1.36
CA ARG A 38 -14.65 -1.90 -2.66
C ARG A 38 -13.61 -0.79 -2.78
N LEU A 39 -13.04 -0.34 -1.66
CA LEU A 39 -12.02 0.71 -1.64
C LEU A 39 -10.82 0.23 -0.82
N ILE A 40 -9.63 0.28 -1.40
CA ILE A 40 -8.36 0.15 -0.68
C ILE A 40 -7.71 1.53 -0.67
N LYS A 41 -7.49 2.08 0.53
CA LYS A 41 -6.65 3.25 0.75
C LYS A 41 -5.24 2.82 1.09
N LEU A 42 -4.27 3.46 0.47
CA LEU A 42 -2.86 3.34 0.81
C LEU A 42 -2.29 4.71 1.15
N TYR A 43 -1.47 4.72 2.18
CA TYR A 43 -0.70 5.86 2.60
C TYR A 43 0.68 5.37 3.02
N ALA A 44 1.74 5.98 2.51
CA ALA A 44 3.10 5.62 2.85
C ALA A 44 3.93 6.88 3.09
N ILE A 45 4.67 6.89 4.19
CA ILE A 45 5.63 7.94 4.52
C ILE A 45 7.02 7.34 4.58
N GLU A 46 7.98 8.00 3.97
CA GLU A 46 9.38 7.63 4.08
C GLU A 46 9.87 7.88 5.52
N LEU A 47 10.58 6.91 6.09
CA LEU A 47 11.15 7.02 7.42
C LEU A 47 12.54 7.65 7.35
N GLY A 48 12.64 8.89 7.84
CA GLY A 48 13.88 9.66 7.84
C GLY A 48 14.13 10.46 6.55
N GLY A 49 13.13 10.54 5.67
CA GLY A 49 13.14 11.39 4.48
C GLY A 49 11.87 12.22 4.38
N ASN A 50 11.59 12.73 3.19
CA ASN A 50 10.47 13.64 2.93
C ASN A 50 9.54 13.13 1.81
N ASP A 51 9.71 11.88 1.36
CA ASP A 51 8.83 11.27 0.37
C ASP A 51 7.53 10.75 0.99
N LEU A 52 6.44 10.93 0.24
CA LEU A 52 5.09 10.57 0.64
C LEU A 52 4.32 10.05 -0.56
N VAL A 53 3.66 8.90 -0.38
CA VAL A 53 2.80 8.29 -1.38
C VAL A 53 1.41 8.11 -0.77
N SER A 54 0.38 8.57 -1.48
CA SER A 54 -1.01 8.32 -1.09
C SER A 54 -1.82 7.93 -2.31
N GLY A 55 -2.75 7.00 -2.13
CA GLY A 55 -3.55 6.49 -3.23
C GLY A 55 -4.81 5.78 -2.77
N ASN A 56 -5.83 5.88 -3.61
CA ASN A 56 -7.07 5.14 -3.46
C ASN A 56 -7.21 4.18 -4.65
N TYR A 57 -7.44 2.91 -4.38
CA TYR A 57 -7.79 1.93 -5.40
C TYR A 57 -9.25 1.52 -5.24
N TYR A 58 -10.05 1.84 -6.24
CA TYR A 58 -11.43 1.40 -6.32
C TYR A 58 -11.48 0.10 -7.12
N GLY A 59 -11.89 -0.98 -6.45
CA GLY A 59 -12.13 -2.25 -7.11
C GLY A 59 -13.50 -2.25 -7.77
N THR A 60 -13.54 -2.55 -9.06
CA THR A 60 -14.71 -3.17 -9.69
C THR A 60 -14.71 -4.68 -9.43
#